data_AF-A0A0G1LRK5-F1
#
_entry.id   AF-A0A0G1LRK5-F1
#
_cell.length_a   1.000
_cell.length_b   1.000
_cell.length_c   1.000
_cell.angle_alpha   90.00
_cell.angle_beta   90.00
_cell.angle_gamma   90.00
#
_symmetry.space_group_name_H-M   'P 1'
#
loop_
_entity.id
_entity.type
_entity.pdbx_description
1 polymer ?
#
loop_
_entity_poly.entity_id
_entity_poly.type
_entity_poly.pdbx_seq_one_letter_code
_entity_poly.pdbx_strand_id
1 'polypeptide(L)'
;MAIVSADLKEYKSTNANSDGADISVTEVVDNVDNNLFTDITGDEAAAGGTEYRKIFRKNTHATLTWQNVVSWLLSQPTNAALSFGFGLNSVDDADGAQGNMSAFGANAVVAVVSDGVDTRVVTVVGEDASGNRQSENLTLNGTTEVVGTLTFSKLYGAYVASVSGARIVTIRQGSGGVTRGTIGINKKISFIWYGKKYTGASLGNAEGGDMASKAAGQKAGDIAPAANFGLWYRLTWPTTAGAVTANSTQVKSEGDTAA
;
A
#
# COMPACT_ATOMS: atom_id res chain seq x y z
N MET A 1 -8.31 -19.97 22.79
CA MET A 1 -7.74 -20.65 21.61
C MET A 1 -6.99 -19.59 20.85
N ALA A 2 -5.72 -19.81 20.49
CA ALA A 2 -4.96 -18.79 19.77
C ALA A 2 -5.42 -18.70 18.30
N ILE A 3 -5.28 -17.53 17.68
CA ILE A 3 -5.36 -17.39 16.23
C ILE A 3 -4.28 -18.29 15.61
N VAL A 4 -4.67 -19.11 14.65
CA VAL A 4 -3.76 -19.97 13.89
C VAL A 4 -3.67 -19.50 12.44
N SER A 5 -2.70 -20.01 11.67
CA SER A 5 -2.53 -19.64 10.27
C SER A 5 -3.78 -19.88 9.42
N ALA A 6 -4.54 -20.94 9.72
CA ALA A 6 -5.78 -21.25 9.00
C ALA A 6 -6.89 -20.19 9.19
N ASP A 7 -6.79 -19.36 10.23
CA ASP A 7 -7.73 -18.26 10.48
C ASP A 7 -7.39 -17.00 9.66
N LEU A 8 -6.20 -16.93 9.08
CA LEU A 8 -5.70 -15.75 8.38
C LEU A 8 -5.61 -16.06 6.89
N LYS A 9 -6.48 -15.42 6.10
CA LYS A 9 -6.62 -15.73 4.67
C LYS A 9 -6.30 -14.53 3.81
N GLU A 10 -5.75 -14.80 2.63
CA GLU A 10 -5.48 -13.80 1.61
C GLU A 10 -6.53 -13.90 0.49
N TYR A 11 -7.02 -12.76 0.01
CA TYR A 11 -8.07 -12.67 -1.01
C TYR A 11 -7.66 -11.70 -2.11
N LYS A 12 -8.09 -11.99 -3.33
CA LYS A 12 -7.96 -11.07 -4.46
C LYS A 12 -8.84 -9.84 -4.25
N SER A 13 -8.48 -8.75 -4.92
CA SER A 13 -9.41 -7.64 -5.12
C SER A 13 -10.44 -7.97 -6.21
N THR A 14 -11.53 -7.20 -6.29
CA THR A 14 -12.69 -7.52 -7.15
C THR A 14 -12.47 -7.29 -8.64
N ASN A 15 -11.48 -6.48 -9.03
CA ASN A 15 -11.13 -6.37 -10.44
C ASN A 15 -10.62 -7.70 -11.00
N ALA A 16 -10.82 -7.91 -12.31
CA ALA A 16 -10.55 -9.20 -12.96
C ALA A 16 -9.13 -9.73 -12.73
N ASN A 17 -8.13 -8.85 -12.81
CA ASN A 17 -6.73 -9.20 -12.60
C ASN A 17 -6.28 -9.02 -11.16
N SER A 18 -7.21 -8.80 -10.22
CA SER A 18 -6.89 -8.38 -8.86
C SER A 18 -6.02 -7.12 -8.83
N ASP A 19 -6.26 -6.17 -9.74
CA ASP A 19 -5.49 -4.92 -9.91
C ASP A 19 -6.17 -3.70 -9.28
N GLY A 20 -7.08 -3.91 -8.32
CA GLY A 20 -7.76 -2.80 -7.64
C GLY A 20 -9.18 -3.12 -7.15
N ALA A 21 -9.82 -2.10 -6.58
CA ALA A 21 -11.15 -2.11 -5.96
C ALA A 21 -11.18 -2.83 -4.60
N ASP A 22 -12.38 -3.20 -4.14
CA ASP A 22 -12.63 -3.80 -2.83
C ASP A 22 -12.27 -5.30 -2.79
N ILE A 23 -12.41 -5.91 -1.62
CA ILE A 23 -12.10 -7.32 -1.40
C ILE A 23 -13.08 -8.24 -2.14
N SER A 24 -12.55 -9.27 -2.80
CA SER A 24 -13.35 -10.34 -3.42
C SER A 24 -13.57 -11.52 -2.48
N VAL A 25 -14.35 -12.51 -2.93
CA VAL A 25 -14.49 -13.82 -2.26
C VAL A 25 -13.46 -14.84 -2.74
N THR A 26 -12.62 -14.49 -3.72
CA THR A 26 -11.63 -15.39 -4.32
C THR A 26 -10.37 -15.41 -3.48
N GLU A 27 -10.11 -16.53 -2.81
CA GLU A 27 -8.92 -16.74 -2.00
C GLU A 27 -7.65 -16.84 -2.87
N VAL A 28 -6.56 -16.24 -2.40
CA VAL A 28 -5.22 -16.47 -2.92
C VAL A 28 -4.68 -17.72 -2.23
N VAL A 29 -4.91 -18.88 -2.86
CA VAL A 29 -4.40 -20.17 -2.39
C VAL A 29 -2.88 -20.31 -2.60
N ASP A 30 -2.18 -20.76 -1.56
CA ASP A 30 -0.75 -21.09 -1.63
C ASP A 30 -0.45 -22.22 -2.64
N ASN A 31 0.75 -22.20 -3.22
CA ASN A 31 1.26 -23.25 -4.11
C ASN A 31 0.45 -23.46 -5.41
N VAL A 32 -0.36 -22.46 -5.80
CA VAL A 32 -0.93 -22.34 -7.14
C VAL A 32 -0.09 -21.36 -7.92
N ASP A 33 0.50 -21.82 -9.02
CA ASP A 33 1.28 -20.96 -9.90
C ASP A 33 0.39 -19.88 -10.54
N ASN A 34 0.97 -18.71 -10.81
CA ASN A 34 0.29 -17.56 -11.38
C ASN A 34 -0.97 -17.07 -10.64
N ASN A 35 -1.10 -17.40 -9.35
CA ASN A 35 -2.31 -17.06 -8.60
C ASN A 35 -2.48 -15.55 -8.39
N LEU A 36 -1.38 -14.80 -8.30
CA LEU A 36 -1.41 -13.35 -8.12
C LEU A 36 -0.79 -12.60 -9.30
N PHE A 37 0.45 -12.92 -9.68
CA PHE A 37 1.12 -12.36 -10.85
C PHE A 37 1.12 -13.38 -11.98
N THR A 38 1.03 -12.92 -13.22
CA THR A 38 1.23 -13.81 -14.38
C THR A 38 2.72 -13.98 -14.65
N ASP A 39 3.09 -15.08 -15.29
CA ASP A 39 4.46 -15.29 -15.77
C ASP A 39 4.87 -14.15 -16.72
N ILE A 40 6.13 -13.71 -16.59
CA ILE A 40 6.71 -12.71 -17.47
C ILE A 40 7.20 -13.43 -18.72
N THR A 41 6.57 -13.16 -19.86
CA THR A 41 6.99 -13.73 -21.15
C THR A 41 8.35 -13.19 -21.59
N GLY A 42 9.02 -13.88 -22.51
CA GLY A 42 10.32 -13.41 -23.04
C GLY A 42 10.25 -12.03 -23.69
N ASP A 43 9.13 -11.72 -24.38
CA ASP A 43 8.91 -10.43 -25.02
C ASP A 43 8.66 -9.32 -23.98
N GLU A 44 7.86 -9.59 -22.94
CA GLU A 44 7.65 -8.66 -21.82
C GLU A 44 8.94 -8.43 -21.03
N ALA A 45 9.76 -9.46 -20.85
CA ALA A 45 11.04 -9.37 -20.18
C ALA A 45 12.01 -8.48 -20.98
N ALA A 46 12.03 -8.59 -22.30
CA ALA A 46 12.84 -7.75 -23.19
C ALA A 46 12.38 -6.28 -23.20
N ALA A 47 11.08 -6.03 -23.05
CA ALA A 47 10.53 -4.68 -22.95
C ALA A 47 10.76 -4.03 -21.57
N GLY A 48 11.00 -4.83 -20.54
CA GLY A 48 10.86 -4.38 -19.15
C GLY A 48 9.40 -4.07 -18.84
N GLY A 49 9.06 -3.96 -17.56
CA GLY A 49 7.66 -3.72 -17.24
C GLY A 49 7.36 -3.52 -15.78
N THR A 50 6.09 -3.23 -15.55
CA THR A 50 5.51 -3.03 -14.24
C THR A 50 4.12 -3.64 -14.22
N GLU A 51 3.86 -4.42 -13.18
CA GLU A 51 2.57 -5.04 -12.95
C GLU A 51 2.09 -4.71 -11.54
N TYR A 52 0.81 -4.32 -11.44
CA TYR A 52 0.17 -4.01 -10.18
C TYR A 52 -0.84 -5.09 -9.81
N ARG A 53 -0.88 -5.41 -8.53
CA ARG A 53 -1.89 -6.24 -7.90
C ARG A 53 -2.30 -5.64 -6.57
N LYS A 54 -3.50 -5.96 -6.14
CA LYS A 54 -4.05 -5.61 -4.84
C LYS A 54 -4.65 -6.84 -4.23
N ILE A 55 -4.24 -7.12 -3.01
CA ILE A 55 -4.72 -8.23 -2.21
C ILE A 55 -5.30 -7.72 -0.90
N PHE A 56 -6.03 -8.58 -0.23
CA PHE A 56 -6.55 -8.35 1.09
C PHE A 56 -6.17 -9.48 2.02
N ARG A 57 -5.77 -9.14 3.24
CA ARG A 57 -5.61 -10.11 4.32
C ARG A 57 -6.75 -9.97 5.28
N LYS A 58 -7.44 -11.07 5.53
CA LYS A 58 -8.66 -11.13 6.33
C LYS A 58 -8.46 -12.01 7.54
N ASN A 59 -8.86 -11.50 8.70
CA ASN A 59 -9.01 -12.30 9.90
C ASN A 59 -10.35 -13.03 9.82
N THR A 60 -10.32 -14.33 9.58
CA THR A 60 -11.50 -15.20 9.54
C THR A 60 -11.77 -15.92 10.86
N HIS A 61 -10.98 -15.65 11.90
CA HIS A 61 -11.30 -16.14 13.24
C HIS A 61 -12.66 -15.57 13.70
N ALA A 62 -13.46 -16.39 14.37
CA ALA A 62 -14.83 -16.02 14.76
C ALA A 62 -14.90 -14.88 15.80
N THR A 63 -14.00 -14.86 16.78
CA THR A 63 -14.08 -13.95 17.93
C THR A 63 -12.83 -13.14 18.27
N LEU A 64 -11.63 -13.61 17.93
CA LEU A 64 -10.38 -12.94 18.28
C LEU A 64 -9.94 -11.90 17.25
N THR A 65 -9.48 -10.77 17.77
CA THR A 65 -8.78 -9.73 17.01
C THR A 65 -7.33 -10.13 16.78
N TRP A 66 -6.86 -9.97 15.55
CA TRP A 66 -5.44 -10.07 15.21
C TRP A 66 -4.78 -8.73 15.48
N GLN A 67 -3.92 -8.65 16.50
CA GLN A 67 -3.44 -7.38 17.04
C GLN A 67 -2.12 -6.95 16.41
N ASN A 68 -1.87 -5.64 16.37
CA ASN A 68 -0.58 -5.06 15.99
C ASN A 68 0.01 -5.63 14.68
N VAL A 69 -0.81 -5.79 13.66
CA VAL A 69 -0.40 -6.45 12.43
C VAL A 69 0.63 -5.60 11.68
N VAL A 70 1.75 -6.22 11.31
CA VAL A 70 2.84 -5.59 10.55
C VAL A 70 3.13 -6.41 9.29
N SER A 71 3.34 -5.73 8.17
CA SER A 71 3.66 -6.33 6.88
C SER A 71 5.05 -5.94 6.39
N TRP A 72 5.84 -6.89 5.88
CA TRP A 72 7.21 -6.64 5.40
C TRP A 72 7.57 -7.55 4.22
N LEU A 73 8.55 -7.11 3.42
CA LEU A 73 9.08 -7.90 2.31
C LEU A 73 9.92 -9.05 2.87
N LEU A 74 9.50 -10.29 2.63
CA LEU A 74 10.19 -11.51 3.06
C LEU A 74 11.00 -12.13 1.92
N SER A 75 10.43 -12.19 0.72
CA SER A 75 11.14 -12.65 -0.48
C SER A 75 10.61 -11.96 -1.73
N GLN A 76 11.44 -11.98 -2.77
CA GLN A 76 11.08 -11.48 -4.08
C GLN A 76 11.62 -12.41 -5.18
N PRO A 77 11.07 -12.33 -6.39
CA PRO A 77 11.62 -12.96 -7.58
C PRO A 77 13.11 -12.63 -7.80
N THR A 78 13.84 -13.51 -8.50
CA THR A 78 15.26 -13.23 -8.80
C THR A 78 15.42 -12.23 -9.95
N ASN A 79 14.52 -12.27 -10.93
CA ASN A 79 14.54 -11.44 -12.15
C ASN A 79 13.60 -10.23 -12.10
N ALA A 80 12.85 -10.07 -11.00
CA ALA A 80 11.89 -9.00 -10.81
C ALA A 80 11.94 -8.52 -9.35
N ALA A 81 11.53 -7.28 -9.11
CA ALA A 81 11.55 -6.67 -7.80
C ALA A 81 10.14 -6.41 -7.31
N LEU A 82 9.88 -6.77 -6.06
CA LEU A 82 8.58 -6.62 -5.42
C LEU A 82 8.58 -5.40 -4.48
N SER A 83 7.64 -4.51 -4.71
CA SER A 83 7.22 -3.49 -3.74
C SER A 83 5.80 -3.76 -3.26
N PHE A 84 5.48 -3.26 -2.07
CA PHE A 84 4.12 -3.23 -1.54
C PHE A 84 3.79 -1.86 -0.93
N GLY A 85 2.51 -1.56 -0.77
CA GLY A 85 2.02 -0.29 -0.27
C GLY A 85 0.65 -0.41 0.38
N PHE A 86 0.22 0.69 1.00
CA PHE A 86 -1.06 0.78 1.69
C PHE A 86 -2.26 0.72 0.73
N GLY A 87 -3.21 -0.17 0.99
CA GLY A 87 -4.45 -0.30 0.23
C GLY A 87 -5.71 -0.23 1.09
N LEU A 88 -6.81 0.21 0.48
CA LEU A 88 -8.12 0.36 1.10
C LEU A 88 -9.09 -0.72 0.65
N ASN A 89 -10.01 -1.13 1.51
CA ASN A 89 -11.17 -1.92 1.08
C ASN A 89 -12.24 -0.97 0.51
N SER A 90 -12.08 -0.58 -0.75
CA SER A 90 -12.94 0.38 -1.42
C SER A 90 -12.92 0.17 -2.93
N VAL A 91 -14.08 0.22 -3.56
CA VAL A 91 -14.25 0.18 -5.02
C VAL A 91 -13.48 1.30 -5.74
N ASP A 92 -13.24 2.43 -5.07
CA ASP A 92 -12.56 3.59 -5.63
C ASP A 92 -11.02 3.47 -5.55
N ASP A 93 -10.50 2.53 -4.77
CA ASP A 93 -9.06 2.24 -4.71
C ASP A 93 -8.70 1.20 -5.78
N ALA A 94 -8.83 1.63 -7.03
CA ALA A 94 -8.76 0.81 -8.24
C ALA A 94 -7.63 1.20 -9.20
N ASP A 95 -6.56 1.82 -8.68
CA ASP A 95 -5.44 2.29 -9.50
C ASP A 95 -4.12 2.22 -8.74
N GLY A 96 -3.29 1.23 -9.08
CA GLY A 96 -1.95 1.07 -8.51
C GLY A 96 -1.01 2.24 -8.80
N ALA A 97 -1.26 3.04 -9.84
CA ALA A 97 -0.46 4.24 -10.12
C ALA A 97 -0.67 5.35 -9.08
N GLN A 98 -1.65 5.22 -8.17
CA GLN A 98 -1.76 6.09 -6.99
C GLN A 98 -0.68 5.85 -5.93
N GLY A 99 0.16 4.83 -6.10
CA GLY A 99 1.43 4.71 -5.40
C GLY A 99 2.45 5.75 -5.88
N ASN A 100 2.09 7.03 -5.79
CA ASN A 100 2.81 8.18 -6.33
C ASN A 100 3.45 9.04 -5.23
N MET A 101 3.43 8.57 -3.98
CA MET A 101 4.03 9.31 -2.88
C MET A 101 5.53 9.00 -2.71
N SER A 102 6.28 9.99 -2.22
CA SER A 102 7.67 9.87 -1.77
C SER A 102 7.79 9.95 -0.25
N ALA A 103 8.83 9.33 0.30
CA ALA A 103 9.13 9.37 1.73
C ALA A 103 9.37 10.79 2.26
N PHE A 104 9.05 10.98 3.55
CA PHE A 104 9.48 12.16 4.28
C PHE A 104 10.99 12.15 4.50
N GLY A 105 11.61 13.32 4.44
CA GLY A 105 13.03 13.47 4.74
C GLY A 105 13.36 13.55 6.24
N ALA A 106 12.35 13.83 7.08
CA ALA A 106 12.45 13.97 8.53
C ALA A 106 11.05 13.92 9.16
N ASN A 107 10.96 13.74 10.47
CA ASN A 107 9.71 13.84 11.21
C ASN A 107 9.03 15.20 10.96
N ALA A 108 7.79 15.20 10.49
CA ALA A 108 7.10 16.43 10.09
C ALA A 108 5.58 16.28 10.15
N VAL A 109 4.86 17.39 10.27
CA VAL A 109 3.41 17.41 10.06
C VAL A 109 3.06 17.22 8.58
N VAL A 110 1.83 16.83 8.30
CA VAL A 110 1.30 16.75 6.93
C VAL A 110 0.46 17.98 6.64
N ALA A 111 0.63 18.57 5.45
CA ALA A 111 -0.29 19.57 4.94
C ALA A 111 -1.01 19.06 3.69
N VAL A 112 -2.29 19.38 3.55
CA VAL A 112 -3.10 19.01 2.39
C VAL A 112 -3.76 20.26 1.81
N VAL A 113 -3.86 20.31 0.48
CA VAL A 113 -4.51 21.43 -0.21
C VAL A 113 -5.23 20.92 -1.45
N SER A 114 -6.45 21.40 -1.69
CA SER A 114 -7.17 21.15 -2.94
C SER A 114 -6.88 22.24 -3.96
N ASP A 115 -6.94 21.87 -5.24
CA ASP A 115 -6.86 22.77 -6.38
C ASP A 115 -8.12 23.63 -6.60
N GLY A 116 -9.16 23.46 -5.78
CA GLY A 116 -10.40 24.23 -5.87
C GLY A 116 -11.21 24.22 -4.57
N VAL A 117 -12.45 24.70 -4.64
CA VAL A 117 -13.39 24.58 -3.51
C VAL A 117 -13.65 23.11 -3.23
N ASP A 118 -13.27 22.68 -2.02
CA ASP A 118 -13.31 21.32 -1.54
C ASP A 118 -13.47 21.31 -0.02
N THR A 119 -14.30 20.41 0.49
CA THR A 119 -14.60 20.23 1.92
C THR A 119 -14.44 18.77 2.34
N ARG A 120 -13.87 17.92 1.48
CA ARG A 120 -13.66 16.51 1.78
C ARG A 120 -12.66 16.35 2.93
N VAL A 121 -12.82 15.26 3.67
CA VAL A 121 -11.85 14.83 4.67
C VAL A 121 -10.77 14.01 4.00
N VAL A 122 -9.51 14.35 4.28
CA VAL A 122 -8.32 13.56 3.95
C VAL A 122 -7.86 12.86 5.21
N THR A 123 -7.86 11.54 5.21
CA THR A 123 -7.26 10.74 6.28
C THR A 123 -5.82 10.43 5.91
N VAL A 124 -4.88 10.82 6.76
CA VAL A 124 -3.45 10.54 6.63
C VAL A 124 -3.10 9.37 7.56
N VAL A 125 -2.27 8.45 7.10
CA VAL A 125 -1.87 7.26 7.85
C VAL A 125 -0.34 7.09 7.83
N GLY A 126 0.25 6.80 8.98
CA GLY A 126 1.68 6.58 9.10
C GLY A 126 2.11 6.20 10.51
N GLU A 127 3.34 6.56 10.87
CA GLU A 127 3.95 6.32 12.18
C GLU A 127 4.33 7.62 12.89
N ASP A 128 4.23 7.63 14.23
CA ASP A 128 4.77 8.69 15.07
C ASP A 128 6.31 8.59 15.20
N ALA A 129 6.91 9.51 15.96
CA ALA A 129 8.36 9.51 16.19
C ALA A 129 8.87 8.26 16.95
N SER A 130 7.99 7.56 17.66
CA SER A 130 8.28 6.31 18.38
C SER A 130 8.01 5.06 17.52
N GLY A 131 7.58 5.25 16.27
CA GLY A 131 7.21 4.19 15.34
C GLY A 131 5.79 3.64 15.56
N ASN A 132 4.96 4.20 16.43
CA ASN A 132 3.59 3.72 16.62
C ASN A 132 2.72 4.14 15.44
N ARG A 133 1.83 3.25 14.99
CA ARG A 133 0.88 3.58 13.94
C ARG A 133 -0.08 4.67 14.43
N GLN A 134 -0.30 5.69 13.61
CA GLN A 134 -1.25 6.76 13.89
C GLN A 134 -1.96 7.22 12.61
N SER A 135 -3.04 7.97 12.77
CA SER A 135 -3.76 8.58 11.68
C SER A 135 -4.34 9.93 12.08
N GLU A 136 -4.47 10.84 11.11
CA GLU A 136 -5.05 12.17 11.30
C GLU A 136 -6.08 12.46 10.21
N ASN A 137 -7.19 13.09 10.58
CA ASN A 137 -8.21 13.55 9.64
C ASN A 137 -8.08 15.06 9.42
N LEU A 138 -7.83 15.47 8.19
CA LEU A 138 -7.72 16.86 7.77
C LEU A 138 -8.93 17.22 6.91
N THR A 139 -9.76 18.16 7.35
CA THR A 139 -10.91 18.62 6.57
C THR A 139 -10.46 19.75 5.66
N LEU A 140 -10.55 19.56 4.34
CA LEU A 140 -10.21 20.59 3.36
C LEU A 140 -11.07 21.85 3.56
N ASN A 141 -10.47 23.02 3.37
CA ASN A 141 -11.13 24.31 3.55
C ASN A 141 -11.02 25.16 2.28
N GLY A 142 -11.58 24.63 1.20
CA GLY A 142 -11.43 25.19 -0.13
C GLY A 142 -9.99 25.06 -0.67
N THR A 143 -9.47 26.17 -1.20
CA THR A 143 -8.11 26.26 -1.74
C THR A 143 -7.05 26.57 -0.68
N THR A 144 -7.45 26.72 0.58
CA THR A 144 -6.52 27.03 1.68
C THR A 144 -5.83 25.74 2.11
N GLU A 145 -4.52 25.79 2.29
CA GLU A 145 -3.76 24.67 2.83
C GLU A 145 -4.20 24.38 4.27
N VAL A 146 -4.47 23.11 4.54
CA VAL A 146 -4.85 22.59 5.85
C VAL A 146 -3.69 21.80 6.41
N VAL A 147 -3.12 22.29 7.50
CA VAL A 147 -1.94 21.72 8.15
C VAL A 147 -2.40 20.89 9.34
N GLY A 148 -1.91 19.66 9.40
CA GLY A 148 -2.13 18.75 10.52
C GLY A 148 -1.38 19.16 11.78
N THR A 149 -1.74 18.48 12.86
CA THR A 149 -1.21 18.65 14.21
C THR A 149 -0.28 17.50 14.61
N LEU A 150 -0.47 16.31 14.03
CA LEU A 150 0.38 15.16 14.30
C LEU A 150 1.64 15.20 13.43
N THR A 151 2.78 14.85 14.01
CA THR A 151 4.03 14.65 13.27
C THR A 151 4.21 13.19 12.89
N PHE A 152 4.63 12.93 11.65
CA PHE A 152 4.86 11.61 11.11
C PHE A 152 6.34 11.40 10.81
N SER A 153 6.92 10.34 11.36
CA SER A 153 8.28 9.89 11.03
C SER A 153 8.30 9.11 9.71
N LYS A 154 7.17 8.48 9.39
CA LYS A 154 6.94 7.69 8.18
C LYS A 154 5.47 7.81 7.78
N LEU A 155 5.19 7.98 6.50
CA LEU A 155 3.82 7.95 5.96
C LEU A 155 3.58 6.65 5.20
N TYR A 156 2.39 6.08 5.30
CA TYR A 156 1.99 4.96 4.43
C TYR A 156 1.15 5.46 3.25
N GLY A 157 0.28 6.43 3.50
CA GLY A 157 -0.54 7.05 2.48
C GLY A 157 -1.52 8.07 3.06
N ALA A 158 -2.30 8.66 2.17
CA ALA A 158 -3.43 9.51 2.49
C ALA A 158 -4.60 9.20 1.55
N TYR A 159 -5.83 9.28 2.05
CA TYR A 159 -7.02 9.00 1.25
C TYR A 159 -8.18 9.94 1.59
N VAL A 160 -9.05 10.17 0.62
CA VAL A 160 -10.22 11.04 0.76
C VAL A 160 -11.48 10.25 1.14
N ALA A 161 -12.35 10.86 1.95
CA ALA A 161 -13.63 10.27 2.33
C ALA A 161 -14.53 9.97 1.12
N SER A 162 -14.42 10.73 0.04
CA SER A 162 -15.11 10.51 -1.25
C SER A 162 -14.24 10.92 -2.44
N VAL A 163 -14.42 10.25 -3.59
CA VAL A 163 -13.78 10.66 -4.85
C VAL A 163 -14.37 11.99 -5.34
N SER A 164 -13.60 12.70 -6.15
CA SER A 164 -14.07 13.92 -6.81
C SER A 164 -13.78 13.84 -8.31
N GLY A 165 -14.80 14.16 -9.11
CA GLY A 165 -14.68 14.23 -10.57
C GLY A 165 -13.97 15.48 -11.08
N ALA A 166 -13.54 16.39 -10.21
CA ALA A 166 -12.97 17.68 -10.62
C ALA A 166 -11.86 18.22 -9.72
N ARG A 167 -11.46 17.50 -8.67
CA ARG A 167 -10.51 18.02 -7.66
C ARG A 167 -9.32 17.10 -7.49
N ILE A 168 -8.15 17.72 -7.45
CA ILE A 168 -6.89 17.10 -7.03
C ILE A 168 -6.61 17.56 -5.59
N VAL A 169 -6.09 16.64 -4.77
CA VAL A 169 -5.55 16.96 -3.45
C VAL A 169 -4.05 16.75 -3.47
N THR A 170 -3.30 17.79 -3.10
CA THR A 170 -1.84 17.74 -2.94
C THR A 170 -1.50 17.44 -1.49
N ILE A 171 -0.59 16.50 -1.25
CA ILE A 171 -0.08 16.14 0.08
C ILE A 171 1.37 16.63 0.20
N ARG A 172 1.69 17.34 1.29
CA ARG A 172 2.99 17.97 1.53
C ARG A 172 3.60 17.57 2.86
N GLN A 173 4.93 17.59 2.92
CA GLN A 173 5.69 17.50 4.16
C GLN A 173 5.83 18.90 4.76
N GLY A 174 5.02 19.23 5.77
CA GLY A 174 4.95 20.55 6.37
C GLY A 174 4.16 21.58 5.55
N SER A 175 3.82 22.71 6.20
CA SER A 175 3.14 23.83 5.54
C SER A 175 4.03 24.47 4.48
N GLY A 176 3.49 24.67 3.27
CA GLY A 176 4.25 25.18 2.12
C GLY A 176 5.44 24.31 1.71
N GLY A 177 5.54 23.09 2.24
CA GLY A 177 6.70 22.22 2.07
C GLY A 177 6.70 21.42 0.78
N VAL A 178 7.62 20.46 0.71
CA VAL A 178 7.79 19.60 -0.47
C VAL A 178 6.52 18.78 -0.72
N THR A 179 6.03 18.79 -1.96
CA THR A 179 4.94 17.91 -2.38
C THR A 179 5.42 16.47 -2.35
N ARG A 180 4.72 15.64 -1.58
CA ARG A 180 5.06 14.23 -1.41
C ARG A 180 4.21 13.32 -2.26
N GLY A 181 2.98 13.69 -2.59
CA GLY A 181 2.16 12.99 -3.59
C GLY A 181 0.82 13.70 -3.81
N THR A 182 -0.03 13.10 -4.65
CA THR A 182 -1.31 13.68 -5.04
C THR A 182 -2.40 12.63 -5.15
N ILE A 183 -3.60 12.95 -4.67
CA ILE A 183 -4.81 12.21 -4.97
C ILE A 183 -5.44 12.85 -6.20
N GLY A 184 -5.42 12.16 -7.32
CA GLY A 184 -5.92 12.66 -8.60
C GLY A 184 -7.44 12.75 -8.69
N ILE A 185 -7.92 13.29 -9.81
CA ILE A 185 -9.35 13.28 -10.18
C ILE A 185 -9.84 11.83 -10.29
N ASN A 186 -11.01 11.54 -9.72
CA ASN A 186 -11.60 10.21 -9.62
C ASN A 186 -10.69 9.19 -8.89
N LYS A 187 -9.80 9.65 -8.02
CA LYS A 187 -8.94 8.79 -7.21
C LYS A 187 -9.27 8.92 -5.73
N LYS A 188 -9.08 7.81 -5.01
CA LYS A 188 -9.38 7.69 -3.59
C LYS A 188 -8.19 7.92 -2.68
N ILE A 189 -7.01 7.52 -3.13
CA ILE A 189 -5.82 7.35 -2.31
C ILE A 189 -4.59 7.89 -3.04
N SER A 190 -3.56 8.20 -2.27
CA SER A 190 -2.18 8.37 -2.68
C SER A 190 -1.34 7.65 -1.63
N PHE A 191 -0.40 6.78 -2.03
CA PHE A 191 0.37 5.95 -1.09
C PHE A 191 1.84 5.80 -1.49
N ILE A 192 2.65 5.34 -0.54
CA ILE A 192 4.09 5.10 -0.74
C ILE A 192 4.33 3.61 -1.01
N TRP A 193 5.20 3.32 -1.98
CA TRP A 193 5.73 1.98 -2.19
C TRP A 193 6.94 1.70 -1.29
N TYR A 194 6.94 0.54 -0.67
CA TYR A 194 8.02 -0.02 0.14
C TYR A 194 8.48 -1.35 -0.46
N GLY A 195 9.71 -1.77 -0.20
CA GLY A 195 10.29 -2.96 -0.82
C GLY A 195 11.38 -2.63 -1.83
N LYS A 196 11.46 -3.40 -2.91
CA LYS A 196 12.45 -3.20 -3.96
C LYS A 196 11.77 -2.86 -5.27
N LYS A 197 12.49 -2.15 -6.12
CA LYS A 197 12.08 -1.87 -7.50
C LYS A 197 13.29 -1.86 -8.41
N TYR A 198 13.03 -2.06 -9.70
CA TYR A 198 13.98 -1.71 -10.74
C TYR A 198 13.80 -0.25 -11.16
N THR A 199 14.91 0.44 -11.39
CA THR A 199 14.96 1.74 -12.07
C THR A 199 15.94 1.59 -13.22
N GLY A 200 15.40 1.42 -14.44
CA GLY A 200 16.17 0.86 -15.55
C GLY A 200 16.68 -0.55 -15.19
N ALA A 201 17.98 -0.79 -15.37
CA ALA A 201 18.61 -2.08 -15.06
C ALA A 201 19.03 -2.25 -13.59
N SER A 202 18.90 -1.21 -12.75
CA SER A 202 19.40 -1.23 -11.37
C SER A 202 18.32 -1.61 -10.38
N LEU A 203 18.61 -2.62 -9.55
CA LEU A 203 17.79 -2.97 -8.39
C LEU A 203 18.08 -1.99 -7.24
N GLY A 204 17.02 -1.41 -6.68
CA GLY A 204 17.12 -0.49 -5.56
C GLY A 204 15.92 -0.58 -4.63
N ASN A 205 15.93 0.25 -3.60
CA ASN A 205 14.78 0.40 -2.70
C ASN A 205 13.65 1.14 -3.42
N ALA A 206 12.42 0.80 -3.03
CA ALA A 206 11.24 1.59 -3.38
C ALA A 206 11.27 2.97 -2.69
N GLU A 207 10.30 3.81 -3.05
CA GLU A 207 10.18 5.20 -2.67
C GLU A 207 10.18 5.44 -1.15
N GLY A 208 9.70 4.46 -0.39
CA GLY A 208 9.66 4.45 1.08
C GLY A 208 10.81 3.73 1.78
N GLY A 209 11.72 3.08 1.03
CA GLY A 209 12.70 2.14 1.60
C GLY A 209 12.30 0.68 1.38
N ASP A 210 13.07 -0.27 1.93
CA ASP A 210 12.93 -1.69 1.59
C ASP A 210 12.03 -2.54 2.50
N MET A 211 11.74 -2.09 3.72
CA MET A 211 10.90 -2.81 4.69
C MET A 211 11.20 -4.33 4.71
N ALA A 212 12.48 -4.70 4.81
CA ALA A 212 12.92 -6.09 4.71
C ALA A 212 12.77 -6.91 6.02
N SER A 213 12.07 -6.37 7.03
CA SER A 213 11.87 -7.05 8.32
C SER A 213 10.59 -6.58 9.03
N LYS A 214 10.09 -7.39 9.96
CA LYS A 214 8.94 -7.04 10.82
C LYS A 214 9.16 -5.72 11.57
N ALA A 215 10.39 -5.45 12.03
CA ALA A 215 10.70 -4.22 12.77
C ALA A 215 10.54 -2.94 11.92
N ALA A 216 10.83 -3.03 10.61
CA ALA A 216 10.74 -1.90 9.69
C ALA A 216 9.39 -1.80 8.96
N GLY A 217 8.57 -2.86 9.02
CA GLY A 217 7.40 -3.08 8.19
C GLY A 217 6.25 -2.10 8.39
N GLN A 218 5.30 -2.15 7.45
CA GLN A 218 4.10 -1.34 7.44
C GLN A 218 3.09 -1.87 8.46
N LYS A 219 2.66 -1.01 9.39
CA LYS A 219 1.71 -1.35 10.46
C LYS A 219 0.28 -1.17 9.98
N ALA A 220 -0.49 -2.26 9.91
CA ALA A 220 -1.91 -2.23 9.61
C ALA A 220 -2.76 -1.90 10.85
N GLY A 221 -2.24 -2.21 12.06
CA GLY A 221 -2.98 -2.06 13.32
C GLY A 221 -3.75 -3.34 13.67
N ASP A 222 -4.83 -3.19 14.43
CA ASP A 222 -5.65 -4.32 14.87
C ASP A 222 -6.71 -4.69 13.83
N ILE A 223 -6.86 -5.98 13.56
CA ILE A 223 -7.81 -6.53 12.60
C ILE A 223 -8.84 -7.37 13.34
N ALA A 224 -10.02 -6.78 13.56
CA ALA A 224 -11.15 -7.42 14.21
C ALA A 224 -11.61 -8.71 13.47
N PRO A 225 -12.36 -9.60 14.13
CA PRO A 225 -13.02 -10.73 13.47
C PRO A 225 -13.77 -10.29 12.19
N ALA A 226 -13.61 -11.06 11.12
CA ALA A 226 -14.13 -10.79 9.78
C ALA A 226 -13.63 -9.50 9.08
N ALA A 227 -12.81 -8.68 9.75
CA ALA A 227 -12.20 -7.50 9.15
C ALA A 227 -10.99 -7.87 8.28
N ASN A 228 -10.58 -6.93 7.44
CA ASN A 228 -9.46 -7.07 6.53
C ASN A 228 -8.67 -5.77 6.38
N PHE A 229 -7.48 -5.87 5.81
CA PHE A 229 -6.71 -4.73 5.31
C PHE A 229 -6.19 -5.04 3.90
N GLY A 230 -6.04 -3.99 3.09
CA GLY A 230 -5.53 -4.10 1.73
C GLY A 230 -4.03 -3.83 1.65
N LEU A 231 -3.37 -4.55 0.75
CA LEU A 231 -2.00 -4.25 0.31
C LEU A 231 -1.98 -4.16 -1.21
N TRP A 232 -1.44 -3.07 -1.72
CA TRP A 232 -1.03 -2.97 -3.10
C TRP A 232 0.33 -3.60 -3.26
N TYR A 233 0.53 -4.39 -4.30
CA TYR A 233 1.81 -4.92 -4.75
C TYR A 233 2.16 -4.35 -6.12
N ARG A 234 3.45 -4.08 -6.32
CA ARG A 234 4.04 -3.67 -7.59
C ARG A 234 5.20 -4.61 -7.87
N LEU A 235 5.11 -5.34 -8.97
CA LEU A 235 6.22 -6.07 -9.54
C LEU A 235 6.86 -5.23 -10.64
N THR A 236 8.19 -5.14 -10.66
CA THR A 236 8.95 -4.44 -11.72
C THR A 236 10.07 -5.33 -12.22
N TRP A 237 10.38 -5.27 -13.51
CA TRP A 237 11.50 -6.02 -14.09
C TRP A 237 12.26 -5.19 -15.14
N PRO A 238 13.59 -5.35 -15.24
CA PRO A 238 14.39 -4.62 -16.21
C PRO A 238 14.24 -5.23 -17.61
N THR A 239 14.66 -4.49 -18.64
CA THR A 239 14.73 -4.97 -20.05
C THR A 239 15.71 -6.14 -20.25
N THR A 240 16.53 -6.44 -19.24
CA THR A 240 17.49 -7.55 -19.23
C THR A 240 16.98 -8.73 -18.39
N ALA A 241 15.72 -8.70 -17.95
CA ALA A 241 15.16 -9.81 -17.21
C ALA A 241 15.17 -11.06 -18.07
N GLY A 242 15.64 -12.19 -17.52
CA GLY A 242 15.34 -13.49 -18.13
C GLY A 242 13.86 -13.83 -17.93
N ALA A 243 13.28 -14.62 -18.82
CA ALA A 243 12.00 -15.27 -18.56
C ALA A 243 12.17 -16.19 -17.33
N VAL A 244 11.20 -16.16 -16.42
CA VAL A 244 11.23 -17.03 -15.24
C VAL A 244 9.85 -17.61 -15.02
N THR A 245 9.81 -18.93 -14.87
CA THR A 245 8.68 -19.70 -14.33
C THR A 245 8.86 -19.89 -12.83
N ALA A 246 7.79 -19.74 -12.06
CA ALA A 246 7.72 -20.00 -10.61
C ALA A 246 8.64 -19.14 -9.72
N ASN A 247 8.34 -17.84 -9.64
CA ASN A 247 8.96 -16.97 -8.64
C ASN A 247 8.13 -16.91 -7.34
N SER A 248 8.79 -17.02 -6.18
CA SER A 248 8.14 -16.68 -4.91
C SER A 248 8.14 -15.16 -4.71
N THR A 249 6.95 -14.57 -4.64
CA THR A 249 6.74 -13.21 -4.12
C THR A 249 6.16 -13.34 -2.73
N GLN A 250 6.87 -12.89 -1.69
CA GLN A 250 6.34 -12.96 -0.34
C GLN A 250 6.49 -11.64 0.38
N VAL A 251 5.36 -10.96 0.56
CA VAL A 251 5.19 -10.02 1.68
C VAL A 251 4.59 -10.84 2.81
N LYS A 252 5.22 -10.85 3.98
CA LYS A 252 4.67 -11.53 5.16
C LYS A 252 3.91 -10.53 6.02
N SER A 253 2.81 -10.97 6.65
CA SER A 253 2.19 -10.23 7.75
C SER A 253 2.21 -11.07 9.01
N GLU A 254 2.46 -10.41 10.13
CA GLU A 254 2.43 -11.03 11.45
C GLU A 254 1.96 -10.00 12.46
N GLY A 255 1.23 -10.47 13.45
CA GLY A 255 0.70 -9.68 14.54
C GLY A 255 0.58 -10.56 15.77
N ASP A 256 0.21 -9.96 16.89
CA ASP A 256 0.03 -10.67 18.14
C ASP A 256 -1.36 -11.30 18.18
N THR A 257 -1.48 -12.39 18.93
CA THR A 257 -2.78 -12.96 19.27
C THR A 257 -3.23 -12.36 20.59
N ALA A 258 -4.49 -11.93 20.69
CA ALA A 258 -5.08 -11.59 21.98
C ALA A 258 -4.90 -12.77 22.95
N ALA A 259 -4.24 -12.53 24.09
CA ALA A 259 -4.00 -13.56 25.11
C ALA A 259 -5.30 -14.16 25.65
#